data_AF-A0A7J6RTJ5-F1
#
_entry.id   AF-A0A7J6RTJ5-F1
#
_cell.length_a   1.000
_cell.length_b   1.000
_cell.length_c   1.000
_cell.angle_alpha   90.00
_cell.angle_beta   90.00
_cell.angle_gamma   90.00
#
_symmetry.space_group_name_H-M   'P 1'
#
loop_
_entity.id
_entity.type
_entity.pdbx_description
1 polymer ?
#
loop_
_entity_poly.entity_id
_entity_poly.type
_entity_poly.pdbx_seq_one_letter_code
_entity_poly.pdbx_strand_id
1 'polypeptide(L)'
;MSAYGETVPLDEGWTLIREKAIDKLEYYLDTGEVPKDVVQVEGKPPRIFGAGDYAQLYTTVYNMCTQRSPNNWSEELYQRYGESMSSYVTRKVVPRIEGLEGEALLRELLLRWNNHKLYSKWMERFFTYLDR
;
A
#
# COMPACT_ATOMS: atom_id res chain seq x y z
N MET A 1 -27.00 -21.48 13.22
CA MET A 1 -26.84 -20.13 12.63
C MET A 1 -25.37 -19.95 12.32
N SER A 2 -25.00 -19.95 11.04
CA SER A 2 -23.61 -20.04 10.58
C SER A 2 -22.99 -18.64 10.51
N ALA A 3 -22.03 -18.34 11.38
CA ALA A 3 -21.32 -17.05 11.40
C ALA A 3 -20.19 -17.04 10.35
N TYR A 4 -20.54 -17.19 9.07
CA TYR A 4 -19.61 -16.89 7.98
C TYR A 4 -19.88 -15.46 7.55
N GLY A 5 -18.89 -14.59 7.77
CA GLY A 5 -18.85 -13.28 7.12
C GLY A 5 -18.99 -13.46 5.60
N GLU A 6 -19.63 -12.49 4.98
CA GLU A 6 -19.84 -12.43 3.54
C GLU A 6 -18.48 -12.59 2.81
N THR A 7 -18.46 -13.40 1.74
CA THR A 7 -17.22 -13.61 0.97
C THR A 7 -16.84 -12.31 0.30
N VAL A 8 -15.61 -11.84 0.51
CA VAL A 8 -15.04 -10.67 -0.17
C VAL A 8 -14.53 -11.10 -1.55
N PRO A 9 -15.12 -10.60 -2.65
CA PRO A 9 -14.62 -10.85 -3.99
C PRO A 9 -13.22 -10.25 -4.17
N LEU A 10 -12.38 -10.90 -4.98
CA LEU A 10 -11.00 -10.48 -5.21
C LEU A 10 -10.89 -9.01 -5.65
N ASP A 11 -11.68 -8.60 -6.64
CA ASP A 11 -11.61 -7.25 -7.21
C ASP A 11 -12.14 -6.16 -6.27
N GLU A 12 -13.19 -6.46 -5.51
CA GLU A 12 -13.74 -5.54 -4.53
C GLU A 12 -12.77 -5.34 -3.37
N GLY A 13 -12.22 -6.44 -2.82
CA GLY A 13 -11.24 -6.39 -1.76
C GLY A 13 -9.95 -5.69 -2.19
N TRP A 14 -9.48 -5.97 -3.41
CA TRP A 14 -8.30 -5.29 -3.96
C TRP A 14 -8.54 -3.80 -4.19
N THR A 15 -9.70 -3.41 -4.75
CA THR A 15 -10.07 -2.00 -4.92
C THR A 15 -10.07 -1.26 -3.59
N LEU A 16 -10.66 -1.87 -2.55
CA LEU A 16 -10.65 -1.29 -1.21
C LEU A 16 -9.23 -1.10 -0.67
N ILE A 17 -8.36 -2.12 -0.79
CA ILE A 17 -6.97 -2.04 -0.35
C ILE A 17 -6.21 -0.93 -1.11
N ARG A 18 -6.45 -0.80 -2.42
CA ARG A 18 -5.87 0.26 -3.24
C ARG A 18 -6.27 1.64 -2.75
N GLU A 19 -7.57 1.91 -2.68
CA GLU A 19 -8.09 3.24 -2.32
C GLU A 19 -7.76 3.63 -0.87
N LYS A 20 -7.81 2.67 0.06
CA LYS A 20 -7.62 2.94 1.49
C LYS A 20 -6.16 2.91 1.91
N ALA A 21 -5.27 2.28 1.15
CA ALA A 21 -3.87 2.08 1.54
C ALA A 21 -2.89 2.53 0.44
N ILE A 22 -2.85 1.81 -0.67
CA ILE A 22 -1.77 1.93 -1.65
C ILE A 22 -1.78 3.31 -2.32
N ASP A 23 -2.94 3.76 -2.80
CA ASP A 23 -3.04 5.03 -3.54
C ASP A 23 -2.76 6.24 -2.63
N LYS A 24 -3.17 6.16 -1.36
CA LYS A 24 -2.85 7.18 -0.35
C LYS A 24 -1.36 7.26 -0.07
N LEU A 25 -0.71 6.10 0.01
CA LEU A 25 0.73 6.02 0.20
C LEU A 25 1.47 6.55 -1.03
N GLU A 26 1.11 6.09 -2.24
CA GLU A 26 1.69 6.60 -3.49
C GLU A 26 1.52 8.12 -3.61
N TYR A 27 0.34 8.66 -3.27
CA TYR A 27 0.10 10.11 -3.23
C TYR A 27 1.08 10.83 -2.31
N TYR A 28 1.25 10.34 -1.08
CA TYR A 28 2.19 10.93 -0.13
C TYR A 28 3.64 10.83 -0.61
N LEU A 29 4.06 9.69 -1.18
CA LEU A 29 5.42 9.51 -1.69
C LEU A 29 5.73 10.41 -2.89
N ASP A 30 4.71 10.76 -3.69
CA ASP A 30 4.84 11.64 -4.85
C ASP A 30 4.84 13.12 -4.48
N THR A 31 4.01 13.52 -3.50
CA THR A 31 3.72 14.94 -3.20
C THR A 31 4.35 15.43 -1.90
N GLY A 32 4.65 14.54 -0.96
CA GLY A 32 4.96 14.87 0.42
C GLY A 32 3.74 15.34 1.24
N GLU A 33 2.56 15.38 0.62
CA GLU A 33 1.33 15.86 1.25
C GLU A 33 0.50 14.71 1.82
N VAL A 34 -0.08 14.93 2.99
CA VAL A 34 -1.02 13.96 3.56
C VAL A 34 -2.38 14.07 2.84
N PRO A 35 -3.00 12.95 2.43
CA PRO A 35 -4.32 12.98 1.82
C PRO A 35 -5.35 13.70 2.69
N LYS A 36 -6.21 14.51 2.06
CA LYS A 36 -7.15 15.42 2.73
C LYS A 36 -8.17 14.73 3.62
N ASP A 37 -8.48 13.47 3.33
CA ASP A 37 -9.42 12.65 4.09
C ASP A 37 -8.80 12.05 5.36
N VAL A 38 -7.50 12.25 5.61
CA VAL A 38 -6.81 11.77 6.80
C VAL A 38 -6.82 12.84 7.89
N VAL A 39 -7.60 12.59 8.95
CA VAL A 39 -7.70 13.48 10.11
C VAL A 39 -6.37 13.56 10.85
N GLN A 40 -5.78 14.76 10.81
CA GLN A 40 -4.58 15.12 11.58
C GLN A 40 -4.96 15.51 13.00
N VAL A 41 -4.03 15.28 13.93
CA VAL A 41 -4.20 15.65 15.33
C VAL A 41 -3.24 16.80 15.60
N GLU A 42 -3.79 17.92 16.10
CA GLU A 42 -3.00 19.10 16.47
C GLU A 42 -1.90 18.74 17.47
N GLY A 43 -0.70 19.29 17.26
CA GLY A 43 0.47 19.02 18.11
C GLY A 43 1.12 17.64 17.91
N LYS A 44 0.69 16.85 16.92
CA LYS A 44 1.33 15.57 16.57
C LYS A 44 1.96 15.60 15.16
N PRO A 45 3.00 14.78 14.92
CA PRO A 45 3.54 14.62 13.58
C PRO A 45 2.48 14.18 12.57
N PRO A 46 2.59 14.61 11.30
CA PRO A 46 1.67 14.18 10.26
C PRO A 46 1.66 12.66 10.11
N ARG A 47 0.47 12.09 9.94
CA ARG A 47 0.28 10.65 9.69
C ARG A 47 -0.57 10.43 8.46
N ILE A 48 -0.22 9.40 7.69
CA ILE A 48 -0.96 8.95 6.50
C ILE A 48 -2.02 7.91 6.90
N PHE A 49 -1.72 7.12 7.93
CA PHE A 49 -2.59 6.04 8.41
C PHE A 49 -2.74 6.11 9.93
N GLY A 50 -3.96 5.89 10.42
CA GLY A 50 -4.29 5.69 11.82
C GLY A 50 -4.46 4.21 12.19
N ALA A 51 -4.72 3.96 13.47
CA ALA A 51 -4.98 2.60 13.96
C ALA A 51 -6.25 1.97 13.33
N GLY A 52 -7.26 2.79 13.04
CA GLY A 52 -8.50 2.33 12.38
C GLY A 52 -8.27 1.85 10.95
N ASP A 53 -7.47 2.59 10.16
CA ASP A 53 -7.12 2.20 8.79
C ASP A 53 -6.37 0.86 8.79
N TYR A 54 -5.41 0.72 9.70
CA TYR A 54 -4.66 -0.53 9.86
C TYR A 54 -5.58 -1.70 10.23
N ALA A 55 -6.47 -1.53 11.20
CA ALA A 55 -7.39 -2.58 11.63
C ALA A 55 -8.34 -3.00 10.49
N GLN A 56 -8.83 -2.05 9.70
CA GLN A 56 -9.70 -2.33 8.55
C GLN A 56 -8.93 -3.10 7.46
N LEU A 57 -7.73 -2.65 7.11
CA LEU A 57 -6.91 -3.27 6.07
C LEU A 57 -6.49 -4.68 6.47
N TYR A 58 -6.00 -4.87 7.71
CA TYR A 58 -5.64 -6.17 8.23
C TYR A 58 -6.83 -7.13 8.20
N THR A 59 -8.01 -6.68 8.64
CA THR A 59 -9.24 -7.51 8.61
C THR A 59 -9.63 -7.88 7.19
N THR A 60 -9.50 -6.96 6.23
CA THR A 60 -9.81 -7.21 4.83
C THR A 60 -8.88 -8.28 4.24
N VAL A 61 -7.56 -8.10 4.39
CA VAL A 61 -6.55 -9.07 3.90
C VAL A 61 -6.74 -10.42 4.58
N TYR A 62 -6.94 -10.44 5.90
CA TYR A 62 -7.22 -11.66 6.66
C TYR A 62 -8.44 -12.41 6.12
N ASN A 63 -9.56 -11.73 5.93
CA ASN A 63 -10.79 -12.35 5.42
C ASN A 63 -10.57 -12.93 4.03
N MET A 64 -9.95 -12.17 3.12
CA MET A 64 -9.66 -12.64 1.76
C MET A 64 -8.75 -13.87 1.73
N CYS A 65 -7.81 -13.98 2.67
CA CYS A 65 -6.87 -15.11 2.75
C CYS A 65 -7.43 -16.33 3.52
N THR A 66 -8.47 -16.15 4.35
CA THR A 66 -9.05 -17.24 5.18
C THR A 66 -10.42 -17.71 4.69
N GLN A 67 -10.93 -17.10 3.63
CA GLN A 67 -12.11 -17.54 2.90
C GLN A 67 -11.98 -19.01 2.46
N ARG A 68 -13.09 -19.74 2.56
CA ARG A 68 -13.15 -21.13 2.11
C ARG A 68 -12.92 -21.20 0.60
N SER A 69 -12.24 -22.26 0.16
CA SER A 69 -12.10 -22.60 -1.25
C SER A 69 -13.47 -22.54 -1.97
N PRO A 70 -13.53 -21.98 -3.19
CA PRO A 70 -12.43 -21.55 -4.05
C PRO A 70 -11.94 -20.11 -3.84
N ASN A 71 -12.44 -19.39 -2.82
CA ASN A 71 -12.23 -17.94 -2.69
C ASN A 71 -11.07 -17.54 -1.78
N ASN A 72 -10.07 -18.41 -1.63
CA ASN A 72 -8.83 -18.03 -0.94
C ASN A 72 -7.98 -17.23 -1.92
N TRP A 73 -7.75 -15.97 -1.61
CA TRP A 73 -7.09 -15.02 -2.51
C TRP A 73 -5.64 -14.71 -2.10
N SER A 74 -5.01 -15.50 -1.25
CA SER A 74 -3.66 -15.20 -0.74
C SER A 74 -2.62 -15.11 -1.86
N GLU A 75 -2.66 -16.02 -2.83
CA GLU A 75 -1.74 -16.04 -3.97
C GLU A 75 -1.96 -14.82 -4.88
N GLU A 76 -3.20 -14.52 -5.24
CA GLU A 76 -3.54 -13.38 -6.09
C GLU A 76 -3.22 -12.05 -5.40
N LEU A 77 -3.43 -11.95 -4.08
CA LEU A 77 -3.05 -10.77 -3.31
C LEU A 77 -1.53 -10.58 -3.30
N TYR A 78 -0.75 -11.65 -3.17
CA TYR A 78 0.72 -11.58 -3.24
C TYR A 78 1.20 -11.11 -4.61
N GLN A 79 0.61 -11.64 -5.69
CA GLN A 79 0.92 -11.21 -7.06
C GLN A 79 0.59 -9.73 -7.27
N ARG A 80 -0.65 -9.31 -6.96
CA ARG A 80 -1.09 -7.91 -7.12
C ARG A 80 -0.28 -6.93 -6.26
N TYR A 81 0.12 -7.35 -5.06
CA TYR A 81 1.05 -6.61 -4.20
C TYR A 81 2.37 -6.30 -4.92
N GLY A 82 3.03 -7.31 -5.49
CA GLY A 82 4.32 -7.16 -6.15
C GLY A 82 4.23 -6.36 -7.45
N GLU A 83 3.16 -6.58 -8.21
CA GLU A 83 2.84 -5.82 -9.41
C GLU A 83 2.62 -4.34 -9.10
N SER A 84 1.90 -4.01 -8.01
CA SER A 84 1.65 -2.62 -7.64
C SER A 84 2.96 -1.87 -7.33
N MET A 85 3.86 -2.49 -6.56
CA MET A 85 5.16 -1.88 -6.25
C MET A 85 6.01 -1.69 -7.51
N SER A 86 6.07 -2.71 -8.38
CA SER A 86 6.83 -2.65 -9.64
C SER A 86 6.27 -1.60 -10.59
N SER A 87 4.94 -1.50 -10.67
CA SER A 87 4.22 -0.52 -11.47
C SER A 87 4.47 0.91 -10.97
N TYR A 88 4.47 1.15 -9.66
CA TYR A 88 4.82 2.45 -9.10
C TYR A 88 6.25 2.86 -9.46
N VAL A 89 7.23 1.97 -9.29
CA VAL A 89 8.62 2.24 -9.67
C VAL A 89 8.72 2.63 -11.14
N THR A 90 8.10 1.84 -12.02
CA THR A 90 8.14 2.08 -13.47
C THR A 90 7.44 3.39 -13.86
N ARG A 91 6.28 3.70 -13.28
CA ARG A 91 5.48 4.88 -13.67
C ARG A 91 5.95 6.19 -13.03
N LYS A 92 6.50 6.13 -11.82
CA LYS A 92 6.74 7.32 -10.98
C LYS A 92 8.21 7.57 -10.67
N VAL A 93 9.01 6.51 -10.58
CA VAL A 93 10.42 6.62 -10.19
C VAL A 93 11.32 6.69 -11.42
N VAL A 94 11.18 5.75 -12.36
CA VAL A 94 12.03 5.69 -13.57
C VAL A 94 12.02 7.01 -14.35
N PRO A 95 10.87 7.63 -14.68
CA PRO A 95 10.84 8.86 -15.47
C PRO A 95 11.45 10.08 -14.75
N ARG A 96 11.65 10.00 -13.44
CA ARG A 96 12.30 11.07 -12.65
C ARG A 96 13.81 10.95 -12.63
N ILE A 97 14.32 9.74 -12.82
CA ILE A 97 15.74 9.41 -12.77
C ILE A 97 16.34 9.38 -14.17
N GLU A 98 15.55 8.96 -15.17
CA GLU A 98 15.98 8.84 -16.55
C GLU A 98 16.52 10.18 -17.10
N GLY A 99 17.72 10.14 -17.68
CA GLY A 99 18.40 11.32 -18.22
C GLY A 99 19.08 12.22 -17.19
N LEU A 100 18.97 11.95 -15.88
CA LEU A 100 19.77 12.64 -14.87
C LEU A 100 21.19 12.08 -14.80
N GLU A 101 22.15 12.96 -14.52
CA GLU A 101 23.56 12.60 -14.34
C GLU A 101 24.16 13.27 -13.10
N GLY A 102 25.32 12.76 -12.66
CA GLY A 102 26.13 13.36 -11.59
C GLY A 102 25.37 13.58 -10.28
N GLU A 103 25.50 14.78 -9.70
CA GLU A 103 24.89 15.11 -8.41
C GLU A 103 23.36 15.12 -8.45
N ALA A 104 22.76 15.56 -9.56
CA ALA A 104 21.30 15.60 -9.72
C ALA A 104 20.71 14.18 -9.67
N LEU A 105 21.35 13.22 -10.35
CA LEU A 105 21.00 11.81 -10.30
C LEU A 105 21.08 11.26 -8.86
N LEU A 106 22.18 11.53 -8.16
CA LEU A 106 22.37 11.03 -6.79
C LEU A 106 21.34 11.58 -5.81
N ARG A 107 20.99 12.87 -5.94
CA ARG A 107 19.96 13.52 -5.10
C ARG A 107 18.58 12.90 -5.33
N GLU A 108 18.18 12.75 -6.58
CA GLU A 108 16.89 12.15 -6.91
C GLU A 108 16.85 10.67 -6.51
N LEU A 109 17.91 9.91 -6.78
CA LEU A 109 18.00 8.50 -6.41
C LEU A 109 17.90 8.31 -4.88
N LEU A 110 18.56 9.15 -4.09
CA LEU A 110 18.49 9.10 -2.63
C LEU A 110 17.07 9.39 -2.12
N LEU A 111 16.41 10.40 -2.67
CA LEU A 111 15.01 10.70 -2.36
C LEU A 111 14.10 9.49 -2.66
N ARG A 112 14.21 8.95 -3.88
CA ARG A 112 13.38 7.81 -4.32
C ARG A 112 13.68 6.53 -3.54
N TRP A 113 14.93 6.30 -3.14
CA TRP A 113 15.31 5.19 -2.27
C TRP A 113 14.68 5.31 -0.88
N ASN A 114 14.70 6.50 -0.27
CA ASN A 114 14.05 6.72 1.01
C ASN A 114 12.53 6.53 0.91
N ASN A 115 11.92 7.01 -0.17
CA ASN A 115 10.50 6.79 -0.46
C ASN A 115 10.19 5.30 -0.65
N HIS A 116 11.05 4.56 -1.36
CA HIS A 116 10.88 3.12 -1.57
C HIS A 116 10.98 2.33 -0.27
N LYS A 117 11.94 2.65 0.62
CA LYS A 117 12.01 2.03 1.95
C LYS A 117 10.74 2.27 2.76
N LEU A 118 10.18 3.49 2.70
CA LEU A 118 8.91 3.79 3.35
C LEU A 118 7.76 3.00 2.72
N TYR A 119 7.75 2.88 1.39
CA TYR A 119 6.76 2.10 0.66
C TYR A 119 6.78 0.63 1.09
N SER A 120 7.94 -0.04 1.02
CA SER A 120 8.10 -1.44 1.40
C SER A 120 7.68 -1.70 2.85
N LYS A 121 8.05 -0.80 3.79
CA LYS A 121 7.66 -0.92 5.20
C LYS A 121 6.15 -0.87 5.42
N TRP A 122 5.44 -0.02 4.67
CA TRP A 122 3.98 0.06 4.78
C TRP A 122 3.29 -1.11 4.07
N MET A 123 3.83 -1.53 2.93
CA MET A 123 3.32 -2.68 2.20
C MET A 123 3.42 -3.97 3.03
N GLU A 124 4.56 -4.22 3.69
CA GLU A 124 4.72 -5.30 4.67
C GLU A 124 3.66 -5.24 5.79
N ARG A 125 3.35 -4.04 6.30
CA ARG A 125 2.34 -3.84 7.35
C ARG A 125 0.91 -4.11 6.86
N PHE A 126 0.57 -3.67 5.65
CA PHE A 126 -0.79 -3.89 5.12
C PHE A 126 -1.04 -5.36 4.81
N PHE A 127 0.00 -6.06 4.36
CA PHE A 127 -0.09 -7.45 3.92
C PHE A 127 0.56 -8.45 4.89
N THR A 128 0.77 -8.08 6.17
CA THR A 128 1.45 -8.93 7.18
C THR A 128 0.87 -10.33 7.32
N TYR A 129 -0.40 -10.54 6.96
CA TYR A 129 -0.98 -11.89 6.99
C TYR A 129 -0.44 -12.81 5.89
N LEU A 130 -0.01 -12.29 4.74
CA LEU A 130 0.56 -13.11 3.66
C LEU A 130 1.89 -13.78 4.03
N ASP A 131 2.58 -13.27 5.05
CA ASP A 131 3.83 -13.85 5.57
C ASP A 131 3.61 -14.96 6.62
N ARG A 132 2.35 -15.29 6.95
CA ARG A 132 2.00 -16.30 7.96
C ARG A 132 1.62 -17.64 7.35
#